data_AF-W0F739-F1
#
_entry.id   AF-W0F739-F1
#
_cell.length_a   1.000
_cell.length_b   1.000
_cell.length_c   1.000
_cell.angle_alpha   90.00
_cell.angle_beta   90.00
_cell.angle_gamma   90.00
#
_symmetry.space_group_name_H-M   'P 1'
#
loop_
_entity.id
_entity.type
_entity.pdbx_description
1 polymer ?
#
loop_
_entity_poly.entity_id
_entity_poly.type
_entity_poly.pdbx_seq_one_letter_code
_entity_poly.pdbx_strand_id
1 'polypeptide(L)' 'MPGLQIILTIAIFPLTVLSGLYVYRYLNNKLLNASTRAGIIGFGLLLFLALGGILSAGLWLMAWLYDYMGT' A
#
# COMPACT_ATOMS: atom_id res chain seq x y z
N MET A 1 -6.12 -4.12 -25.07
CA MET A 1 -5.54 -5.48 -25.24
C MET A 1 -5.50 -6.22 -23.89
N PRO A 2 -6.23 -7.33 -23.72
CA PRO A 2 -6.39 -8.00 -22.41
C PRO A 2 -5.07 -8.51 -21.79
N GLY A 3 -4.08 -8.89 -22.61
CA GLY A 3 -2.78 -9.34 -22.11
C GLY A 3 -1.98 -8.25 -21.37
N LEU A 4 -2.11 -6.99 -21.77
CA LEU A 4 -1.34 -5.89 -21.19
C LEU A 4 -1.92 -5.44 -19.83
N GLN A 5 -3.24 -5.57 -19.65
CA GLN A 5 -3.93 -5.38 -18.36
C GLN A 5 -3.47 -6.41 -17.32
N ILE A 6 -3.33 -7.68 -17.73
CA ILE A 6 -2.83 -8.75 -16.85
C ILE A 6 -1.39 -8.46 -16.39
N ILE A 7 -0.52 -8.04 -17.30
CA ILE A 7 0.87 -7.67 -16.99
C ILE A 7 0.91 -6.52 -15.96
N LEU A 8 0.08 -5.50 -16.12
CA LEU A 8 -0.03 -4.40 -15.17
C LEU A 8 -0.49 -4.85 -13.79
N THR A 9 -1.48 -5.74 -13.71
CA THR A 9 -1.92 -6.33 -12.43
C THR A 9 -0.77 -7.06 -11.75
N ILE A 10 -0.06 -7.91 -12.50
CA ILE A 10 1.07 -8.69 -11.98
C ILE A 10 2.25 -7.80 -11.62
N ALA A 11 2.40 -6.61 -12.19
CA ALA A 11 3.44 -5.67 -11.80
C ALA A 11 3.05 -4.86 -10.54
N ILE A 12 1.83 -4.32 -10.49
CA ILE A 12 1.40 -3.39 -9.44
C ILE A 12 1.04 -4.13 -8.16
N PHE A 13 0.43 -5.31 -8.25
CA PHE A 13 0.02 -6.08 -7.07
C PHE A 13 1.21 -6.47 -6.19
N PRO A 14 2.31 -7.07 -6.70
CA PRO A 14 3.48 -7.37 -5.88
C PRO A 14 4.16 -6.12 -5.35
N LEU A 15 4.22 -5.03 -6.12
CA LEU A 15 4.78 -3.76 -5.63
C LEU A 15 3.97 -3.23 -4.43
N THR A 16 2.65 -3.29 -4.51
CA THR A 16 1.74 -2.88 -3.44
C THR A 16 1.92 -3.76 -2.20
N VAL A 17 2.01 -5.08 -2.39
CA VAL A 17 2.21 -6.05 -1.30
C VAL A 17 3.59 -5.88 -0.64
N LEU A 18 4.67 -5.76 -1.42
CA LEU A 18 6.03 -5.58 -0.90
C LEU A 18 6.17 -4.25 -0.14
N SER A 19 5.62 -3.18 -0.71
CA SER A 19 5.61 -1.85 -0.06
C SER A 19 4.80 -1.89 1.24
N GLY A 20 3.63 -2.52 1.22
CA GLY A 20 2.78 -2.71 2.40
C GLY A 20 3.48 -3.52 3.49
N LEU A 21 4.14 -4.63 3.13
CA LEU A 21 4.91 -5.45 4.08
C LEU A 21 6.09 -4.68 4.67
N TYR A 22 6.83 -3.93 3.86
CA TYR A 22 7.95 -3.12 4.34
C TYR A 22 7.48 -2.07 5.35
N VAL A 23 6.45 -1.30 4.99
CA VAL A 23 5.89 -0.24 5.84
C VAL A 23 5.26 -0.83 7.10
N TYR A 24 4.55 -1.96 6.99
CA TYR A 24 4.03 -2.69 8.14
C TYR A 24 5.15 -3.06 9.10
N ARG A 25 6.22 -3.71 8.63
CA ARG A 25 7.33 -4.12 9.49
C ARG A 25 7.98 -2.91 10.17
N TYR A 26 8.20 -1.82 9.44
CA TYR A 26 8.80 -0.62 10.01
C TYR A 26 7.92 0.04 11.08
N LEU A 27 6.66 0.32 10.77
CA LEU A 27 5.75 1.01 11.68
C LEU A 27 5.31 0.13 12.84
N ASN A 28 5.11 -1.17 12.61
CA ASN A 28 4.79 -2.12 13.68
C ASN A 28 5.95 -2.25 14.67
N ASN A 29 7.20 -2.29 14.20
CA ASN A 29 8.36 -2.28 15.09
C ASN A 29 8.44 -0.98 15.91
N LYS A 30 8.08 0.17 15.32
CA LYS A 30 7.99 1.43 16.09
C LYS A 30 6.85 1.42 17.10
N LEU A 31 5.72 0.83 16.76
CA LEU A 31 4.56 0.71 17.63
C LEU A 31 4.84 -0.21 18.83
N LEU A 32 5.50 -1.35 18.60
CA LEU A 32 5.90 -2.28 19.66
C LEU A 32 6.94 -1.68 20.63
N ASN A 33 7.77 -0.76 20.15
CA ASN A 33 8.77 -0.06 20.97
C ASN A 33 8.23 1.25 21.58
N ALA A 34 6.98 1.63 21.32
CA ALA A 34 6.41 2.86 21.83
C ALA A 34 6.06 2.73 23.32
N SER A 35 6.72 3.50 24.18
CA SER A 35 6.45 3.52 25.62
C SER A 35 5.35 4.50 26.04
N THR A 36 4.94 5.39 25.14
CA THR A 36 3.94 6.43 25.41
C THR A 36 2.61 6.11 24.76
N ARG A 37 1.49 6.35 25.47
CA ARG A 37 0.13 6.16 24.94
C ARG A 37 -0.12 6.96 23.66
N ALA A 38 0.39 8.19 23.60
CA ALA A 38 0.33 9.02 22.40
C ALA A 38 1.11 8.41 21.22
N GLY A 39 2.28 7.80 21.49
CA GLY A 39 3.06 7.09 20.48
C GLY A 39 2.33 5.85 19.94
N ILE A 40 1.69 5.07 20.81
CA ILE A 40 0.92 3.88 20.40
C ILE A 40 -0.24 4.27 19.48
N ILE A 41 -1.02 5.28 19.86
CA ILE A 41 -2.15 5.77 19.05
C ILE A 41 -1.64 6.38 17.74
N GLY A 42 -0.61 7.22 17.81
CA GLY A 42 -0.02 7.87 16.64
C GLY A 42 0.51 6.88 15.62
N PHE A 43 1.38 5.94 16.03
CA PHE A 43 1.90 4.91 15.14
C PHE A 43 0.81 3.93 14.67
N GLY A 44 -0.21 3.66 15.49
CA GLY A 44 -1.33 2.80 15.10
C GLY A 44 -2.16 3.42 13.97
N LEU A 45 -2.53 4.70 14.10
CA LEU A 45 -3.21 5.44 13.04
C LEU A 45 -2.34 5.55 11.78
N LEU A 46 -1.05 5.85 11.95
CA LEU A 46 -0.12 6.01 10.83
C LEU A 46 0.06 4.69 10.07
N LEU A 47 0.13 3.56 10.78
CA LEU A 47 0.17 2.23 10.20
C LEU A 47 -1.09 1.95 9.37
N PHE A 48 -2.27 2.23 9.94
CA PHE A 48 -3.54 1.98 9.26
C PHE A 48 -3.70 2.85 8.00
N LEU A 49 -3.40 4.14 8.11
CA LEU A 49 -3.44 5.09 6.99
C LEU A 49 -2.41 4.76 5.91
N ALA A 50 -1.21 4.33 6.29
CA ALA A 50 -0.17 3.98 5.33
C ALA A 50 -0.53 2.71 4.55
N LEU A 51 -1.04 1.67 5.21
CA LEU A 51 -1.48 0.44 4.54
C LEU A 51 -2.70 0.68 3.64
N GLY A 52 -3.70 1.41 4.16
CA GLY A 52 -4.85 1.82 3.36
C GLY A 52 -4.43 2.66 2.16
N GLY A 53 -3.55 3.63 2.36
CA GLY A 53 -3.01 4.49 1.31
C GLY A 53 -2.25 3.73 0.23
N ILE A 54 -1.39 2.78 0.60
CA ILE A 54 -0.65 1.94 -0.35
C ILE A 54 -1.63 1.11 -1.21
N LEU A 55 -2.62 0.47 -0.58
CA LEU A 55 -3.62 -0.31 -1.31
C LEU A 55 -4.47 0.57 -2.24
N SER A 56 -5.00 1.68 -1.72
CA SER A 56 -5.81 2.60 -2.50
C SER A 56 -5.02 3.23 -3.64
N ALA A 57 -3.76 3.61 -3.43
CA ALA A 57 -2.89 4.15 -4.48
C ALA A 57 -2.57 3.10 -5.55
N GLY A 58 -2.31 1.85 -5.16
CA GLY A 58 -2.09 0.74 -6.09
C GLY A 58 -3.32 0.46 -6.96
N LEU A 59 -4.51 0.40 -6.35
CA LEU A 59 -5.77 0.23 -7.07
C LEU A 59 -6.10 1.41 -7.99
N TRP A 60 -5.88 2.63 -7.52
CA TRP A 60 -6.08 3.84 -8.32
C TRP A 60 -5.15 3.88 -9.52
N LEU A 61 -3.86 3.55 -9.33
CA LEU A 61 -2.89 3.46 -10.42
C LEU A 61 -3.28 2.39 -11.45
N MET A 62 -3.75 1.22 -11.00
CA MET A 62 -4.27 0.18 -11.89
C MET A 62 -5.47 0.68 -12.70
N ALA A 63 -6.45 1.30 -12.04
CA ALA A 63 -7.64 1.84 -12.71
C ALA A 63 -7.28 2.92 -13.73
N TRP A 64 -6.39 3.84 -13.38
CA TRP A 64 -5.93 4.90 -14.27
C TRP A 64 -5.18 4.37 -15.50
N LEU A 65 -4.29 3.39 -15.33
CA LEU A 65 -3.58 2.77 -16.44
C LEU A 65 -4.50 1.93 -17.33
N TYR A 66 -5.53 1.29 -16.73
CA TYR A 66 -6.53 0.55 -17.48
C TYR A 66 -7.37 1.45 -18.38
N ASP A 67 -7.75 2.62 -17.88
CA ASP A 67 -8.48 3.63 -18.65
C ASP A 67 -7.60 4.18 -19.78
N TYR A 68 -6.35 4.57 -19.47
CA TYR A 68 -5.38 5.06 -20.44
C TYR A 68 -5.08 4.07 -21.58
N MET A 69 -5.15 2.77 -21.33
CA MET A 69 -4.94 1.73 -22.34
C MET A 69 -6.22 1.22 -23.00
N GLY A 70 -7.37 1.60 -22.44
CA GLY A 70 -8.69 1.35 -22.99
C GLY A 70 -9.08 2.39 -24.04
N THR A 71 -8.54 3.60 -23.93
CA THR A 71 -8.47 4.64 -24.97
C THR A 71 -7.37 4.36 -25.99
#